data_AF-A0A162BZS9-F1
#
_entry.id   AF-A0A162BZS9-F1
#
_cell.length_a   1.000
_cell.length_b   1.000
_cell.length_c   1.000
_cell.angle_alpha   90.00
_cell.angle_beta   90.00
_cell.angle_gamma   90.00
#
_symmetry.space_group_name_H-M   'P 1'
#
loop_
_entity.id
_entity.type
_entity.pdbx_description
1 polymer ?
#
loop_
_entity_poly.entity_id
_entity_poly.type
_entity_poly.pdbx_seq_one_letter_code
_entity_poly.pdbx_strand_id
1 'polypeptide(L)'
;IHHINQILEYREDLEFYYENGYGFPVNYEQACVPLKDVHDSFRRVVDNISPNPKGKFYFTHTGTVLKVMARFGLFKDAIPVKHSNRELMKHREWRTSLISSFGTHLALVLFNCTDGHYVTAYVQERPIKLPGCTNELCKFSDFTAQYELFATSCDVEGTCRI
;
A
#
# COMPACT_ATOMS: atom_id res chain seq x y z
N ILE A 1 31.16 6.87 -9.13
CA ILE A 1 30.47 5.81 -8.33
C ILE A 1 29.07 6.26 -7.91
N HIS A 2 28.91 7.42 -7.23
CA HIS A 2 27.59 7.91 -6.76
C HIS A 2 26.51 8.08 -7.86
N HIS A 3 26.88 8.57 -9.05
CA HIS A 3 25.93 8.78 -10.16
C HIS A 3 25.45 7.49 -10.84
N ILE A 4 26.28 6.43 -10.88
CA ILE A 4 25.92 5.17 -11.54
C ILE A 4 24.82 4.47 -10.74
N ASN A 5 24.92 4.49 -9.41
CA ASN A 5 23.94 3.89 -8.51
C ASN A 5 22.55 4.54 -8.66
N GLN A 6 22.49 5.86 -8.87
CA GLN A 6 21.22 6.57 -9.07
C GLN A 6 20.55 6.25 -10.41
N ILE A 7 21.33 5.97 -11.45
CA ILE A 7 20.78 5.56 -12.76
C ILE A 7 20.21 4.16 -12.67
N LEU A 8 20.94 3.23 -12.06
CA LEU A 8 20.47 1.86 -11.86
C LEU A 8 19.23 1.82 -10.98
N GLU A 9 19.24 2.54 -9.85
CA GLU A 9 18.07 2.69 -8.97
C GLU A 9 16.85 3.20 -9.75
N TYR A 10 17.01 4.27 -10.54
CA TYR A 10 15.88 4.84 -11.29
C TYR A 10 15.36 3.89 -12.38
N ARG A 11 16.24 3.07 -12.96
CA ARG A 11 15.82 2.03 -13.90
C ARG A 11 14.93 0.99 -13.22
N GLU A 12 15.35 0.49 -12.06
CA GLU A 12 14.55 -0.46 -11.26
C GLU A 12 13.21 0.18 -10.83
N ASP A 13 13.24 1.45 -10.44
CA ASP A 13 12.00 2.17 -10.09
C ASP A 13 11.02 2.21 -11.26
N LEU A 14 11.49 2.45 -12.49
CA LEU A 14 10.64 2.44 -13.67
C LEU A 14 10.03 1.05 -13.89
N GLU A 15 10.83 -0.01 -13.84
CA GLU A 15 10.36 -1.39 -14.01
C GLU A 15 9.23 -1.71 -13.01
N PHE A 16 9.49 -1.55 -11.71
CA PHE A 16 8.49 -1.80 -10.68
C PHE A 16 7.30 -0.84 -10.72
N TYR A 17 7.50 0.42 -11.11
CA TYR A 17 6.40 1.39 -11.25
C TYR A 17 5.43 0.94 -12.33
N TYR A 18 5.93 0.52 -13.49
CA TYR A 18 5.11 0.13 -14.64
C TYR A 18 4.57 -1.30 -14.57
N GLU A 19 5.20 -2.20 -13.82
CA GLU A 19 4.71 -3.59 -13.68
C GLU A 19 3.89 -3.83 -12.41
N ASN A 20 4.21 -3.13 -11.31
CA ASN A 20 3.67 -3.43 -9.98
C ASN A 20 3.09 -2.21 -9.26
N GLY A 21 3.41 -1.00 -9.70
CA GLY A 21 2.96 0.25 -9.11
C GLY A 21 1.95 1.01 -9.97
N TYR A 22 2.09 2.33 -9.97
CA TYR A 22 1.12 3.27 -10.52
C TYR A 22 1.22 3.51 -12.03
N GLY A 23 2.03 2.73 -12.76
CA GLY A 23 2.12 2.86 -14.22
C GLY A 23 0.80 2.56 -14.93
N PHE A 24 0.07 1.54 -14.46
CA PHE A 24 -1.25 1.19 -14.98
C PHE A 24 -2.19 0.79 -13.84
N PRO A 25 -3.48 1.19 -13.85
CA PRO A 25 -4.44 0.86 -12.79
C PRO A 25 -4.54 -0.63 -12.48
N VAL A 26 -4.58 -1.46 -13.53
CA VAL A 26 -4.67 -2.94 -13.43
C VAL A 26 -3.57 -3.56 -12.55
N ASN A 27 -2.41 -2.89 -12.44
CA ASN A 27 -1.30 -3.39 -11.65
C ASN A 27 -1.66 -3.54 -10.17
N TYR A 28 -2.36 -2.58 -9.59
CA TYR A 28 -2.70 -2.54 -8.17
C TYR A 28 -4.20 -2.80 -7.91
N GLU A 29 -5.07 -2.66 -8.91
CA GLU A 29 -6.49 -3.02 -8.78
C GLU A 29 -6.69 -4.49 -8.42
N GLN A 30 -5.87 -5.38 -8.99
CA GLN A 30 -5.84 -6.81 -8.65
C GLN A 30 -5.48 -7.08 -7.18
N ALA A 31 -4.84 -6.13 -6.49
CA ALA A 31 -4.52 -6.24 -5.06
C ALA A 31 -5.69 -5.80 -4.15
N CYS A 32 -6.92 -5.73 -4.66
CA CYS A 32 -8.10 -5.43 -3.86
C CYS A 32 -8.42 -6.52 -2.82
N VAL A 33 -8.04 -7.78 -3.05
CA VAL A 33 -8.36 -8.90 -2.13
C VAL A 33 -7.67 -8.75 -0.77
N PRO A 34 -6.34 -8.49 -0.68
CA PRO A 34 -5.70 -8.18 0.60
C PRO A 34 -6.29 -6.95 1.30
N LEU A 35 -6.62 -5.89 0.56
CA LEU A 35 -7.26 -4.70 1.13
C LEU A 35 -8.63 -5.05 1.72
N LYS A 36 -9.45 -5.80 0.98
CA LYS A 36 -10.75 -6.28 1.43
C LYS A 36 -10.62 -7.13 2.69
N ASP A 37 -9.65 -8.05 2.75
CA ASP A 37 -9.45 -8.88 3.93
C ASP A 37 -9.07 -8.05 5.17
N VAL A 38 -8.19 -7.05 5.03
CA VAL A 38 -7.86 -6.11 6.12
C VAL A 38 -9.11 -5.36 6.58
N HIS A 39 -9.83 -4.75 5.63
CA HIS A 39 -11.05 -3.97 5.91
C HIS A 39 -12.09 -4.81 6.66
N ASP A 40 -12.40 -6.00 6.14
CA ASP A 40 -13.41 -6.88 6.73
C ASP A 40 -12.97 -7.42 8.09
N SER A 41 -11.68 -7.72 8.26
CA SER A 41 -11.13 -8.17 9.54
C SER A 41 -11.25 -7.09 10.60
N PHE A 42 -10.91 -5.85 10.27
CA PHE A 42 -11.05 -4.73 11.21
C PHE A 42 -12.51 -4.44 11.53
N ARG A 43 -13.38 -4.42 10.53
CA ARG A 43 -14.82 -4.21 10.72
C ARG A 43 -15.42 -5.24 11.67
N ARG A 44 -15.11 -6.53 11.50
CA ARG A 44 -15.57 -7.58 12.43
C ARG A 44 -15.11 -7.37 13.87
N VAL A 45 -13.89 -6.86 14.08
CA VAL A 45 -13.39 -6.55 15.42
C VAL A 45 -14.14 -5.35 16.02
N VAL A 46 -14.35 -4.29 15.25
CA VAL A 46 -15.09 -3.10 15.68
C VAL A 46 -16.56 -3.43 15.99
N ASP A 47 -17.18 -4.30 15.18
CA ASP A 47 -18.57 -4.76 15.34
C ASP A 47 -18.72 -5.85 16.41
N ASN A 48 -17.65 -6.22 17.12
CA ASN A 48 -17.62 -7.27 18.14
C ASN A 48 -18.11 -8.65 17.65
N ILE A 49 -17.89 -8.97 16.36
CA ILE A 49 -18.30 -10.23 15.75
C ILE A 49 -17.22 -11.30 16.00
N SER A 50 -17.41 -12.20 16.95
CA SER A 50 -16.48 -13.30 17.25
C SER A 50 -16.77 -14.58 16.45
N PRO A 51 -15.78 -15.47 16.23
CA PRO A 51 -14.37 -15.35 16.60
C PRO A 51 -13.54 -14.55 15.57
N ASN A 52 -12.55 -13.78 16.05
CA ASN A 52 -11.59 -13.07 15.21
C ASN A 52 -10.14 -13.45 15.58
N PRO A 53 -9.29 -13.84 14.61
CA PRO A 53 -7.86 -14.00 14.87
C PRO A 53 -7.24 -12.65 15.28
N LYS A 54 -6.27 -12.69 16.19
CA LYS A 54 -5.56 -11.47 16.65
C LYS A 54 -4.54 -10.94 15.64
N GLY A 55 -4.19 -11.73 14.63
CA GLY A 55 -3.30 -11.34 13.56
C GLY A 55 -3.45 -12.27 12.36
N LYS A 56 -3.23 -11.72 11.16
CA LYS A 56 -3.14 -12.45 9.90
C LYS A 56 -1.82 -12.07 9.25
N PHE A 57 -1.05 -13.07 8.83
CA PHE A 57 0.28 -12.89 8.27
C PHE A 57 0.33 -13.49 6.88
N TYR A 58 0.70 -12.68 5.91
CA TYR A 58 0.84 -13.08 4.51
C TYR A 58 2.30 -12.95 4.10
N PHE A 59 2.80 -13.96 3.39
CA PHE A 59 4.16 -13.98 2.85
C PHE A 59 4.07 -14.06 1.33
N THR A 60 4.80 -13.17 0.66
CA THR A 60 4.74 -13.06 -0.80
C THR A 60 6.02 -12.44 -1.34
N HIS A 61 6.08 -12.23 -2.65
CA HIS A 61 7.19 -11.64 -3.36
C HIS A 61 7.05 -10.11 -3.47
N THR A 62 8.18 -9.44 -3.69
CA THR A 62 8.29 -7.99 -3.86
C THR A 62 7.19 -7.37 -4.72
N GLY A 63 6.94 -7.92 -5.91
CA GLY A 63 5.95 -7.37 -6.83
C GLY A 63 4.55 -7.32 -6.21
N THR A 64 4.14 -8.35 -5.48
CA THR A 64 2.84 -8.38 -4.78
C THR A 64 2.80 -7.36 -3.64
N VAL A 65 3.87 -7.23 -2.86
CA VAL A 65 3.94 -6.22 -1.78
C VAL A 65 3.78 -4.82 -2.34
N LEU A 66 4.47 -4.50 -3.45
CA LEU A 66 4.36 -3.21 -4.13
C LEU A 66 2.95 -2.96 -4.67
N LYS A 67 2.29 -3.97 -5.24
CA LYS A 67 0.89 -3.87 -5.70
C LYS A 67 -0.06 -3.55 -4.55
N VAL A 68 0.12 -4.19 -3.40
CA VAL A 68 -0.68 -3.93 -2.19
C VAL A 68 -0.42 -2.51 -1.67
N MET A 69 0.85 -2.11 -1.52
CA MET A 69 1.19 -0.73 -1.11
C MET A 69 0.59 0.31 -2.06
N ALA A 70 0.66 0.04 -3.37
CA ALA A 70 0.06 0.90 -4.39
C ALA A 70 -1.46 0.99 -4.25
N ARG A 71 -2.15 -0.14 -3.98
CA ARG A 71 -3.60 -0.21 -3.74
C ARG A 71 -4.02 0.57 -2.49
N PHE A 72 -3.20 0.59 -1.44
CA PHE A 72 -3.40 1.46 -0.27
C PHE A 72 -3.06 2.94 -0.54
N GLY A 73 -2.52 3.26 -1.72
CA GLY A 73 -2.17 4.63 -2.12
C GLY A 73 -0.84 5.12 -1.56
N LEU A 74 0.02 4.22 -1.09
CA LEU A 74 1.33 4.56 -0.50
C LEU A 74 2.39 4.85 -1.56
N PHE A 75 3.29 5.79 -1.26
CA PHE A 75 4.43 6.16 -2.10
C PHE A 75 4.06 6.64 -3.51
N LYS A 76 2.87 7.24 -3.66
CA LYS A 76 2.42 7.80 -4.94
C LYS A 76 3.04 9.17 -5.17
N ASP A 77 3.81 9.29 -6.24
CA ASP A 77 4.37 10.57 -6.67
C ASP A 77 3.30 11.56 -7.18
N ALA A 78 3.59 12.85 -7.03
CA ALA A 78 2.77 13.94 -7.56
C ALA A 78 2.78 13.99 -9.10
N ILE A 79 3.89 13.57 -9.71
CA ILE A 79 4.03 13.44 -11.17
C ILE A 79 4.44 12.01 -11.51
N PRO A 80 3.92 11.42 -12.61
CA PRO A 80 4.29 10.06 -12.99
C PRO A 80 5.80 9.89 -13.22
N VAL A 81 6.37 8.80 -12.71
CA VAL A 81 7.75 8.40 -12.97
C VAL A 81 7.87 8.01 -14.45
N LYS A 82 8.79 8.64 -15.20
CA LYS A 82 9.01 8.39 -16.63
C LYS A 82 10.49 8.22 -16.92
N HIS A 83 10.84 7.53 -18.02
CA HIS A 83 12.23 7.40 -18.45
C HIS A 83 12.91 8.76 -18.72
N SER A 84 12.13 9.80 -19.09
CA SER A 84 12.63 11.11 -19.51
C SER A 84 12.73 12.16 -18.40
N ASN A 85 12.20 11.92 -17.19
CA ASN A 85 12.11 12.93 -16.13
C ASN A 85 12.96 12.63 -14.89
N ARG A 86 13.98 11.76 -14.98
CA ARG A 86 14.86 11.40 -13.84
C ARG A 86 15.36 12.60 -13.04
N GLU A 87 15.80 13.66 -13.72
CA GLU A 87 16.35 14.85 -13.06
C GLU A 87 15.31 15.61 -12.22
N LEU A 88 14.02 15.49 -12.55
CA LEU A 88 12.90 16.02 -11.76
C LEU A 88 12.49 15.06 -10.62
N MET A 89 12.78 13.76 -10.76
CA MET A 89 12.37 12.70 -9.83
C MET A 89 13.45 12.37 -8.77
N LYS A 90 14.31 13.34 -8.41
CA LYS A 90 15.38 13.15 -7.41
C LYS A 90 14.86 12.84 -6.01
N HIS A 91 13.69 13.37 -5.67
CA HIS A 91 13.01 13.21 -4.38
C HIS A 91 11.66 12.49 -4.53
N ARG A 92 11.58 11.56 -5.49
CA ARG A 92 10.40 10.74 -5.70
C ARG A 92 10.06 9.90 -4.47
N GLU A 93 8.79 9.66 -4.28
CA GLU A 93 8.23 8.76 -3.27
C GLU A 93 8.39 7.30 -3.71
N TRP A 94 8.17 7.00 -5.00
CA TRP A 94 8.35 5.66 -5.55
C TRP A 94 9.85 5.35 -5.76
N ARG A 95 10.51 4.97 -4.67
CA ARG A 95 11.93 4.64 -4.63
C ARG A 95 12.14 3.23 -4.07
N THR A 96 12.17 2.25 -4.95
CA THR A 96 12.18 0.80 -4.64
C THR A 96 13.35 0.37 -3.78
N SER A 97 14.52 1.01 -3.91
CA SER A 97 15.67 0.79 -3.02
C SER A 97 15.35 1.06 -1.55
N LEU A 98 14.39 1.94 -1.26
CA LEU A 98 13.95 2.29 0.09
C LEU A 98 12.67 1.57 0.48
N ILE A 99 11.70 1.42 -0.43
CA ILE A 99 10.37 0.87 -0.11
C ILE A 99 10.25 -0.63 -0.37
N SER A 100 11.27 -1.26 -0.96
CA SER A 100 11.23 -2.62 -1.45
C SER A 100 12.58 -3.36 -1.33
N SER A 101 13.30 -3.13 -0.23
CA SER A 101 14.47 -3.93 0.13
C SER A 101 14.08 -5.35 0.54
N PHE A 102 15.06 -6.26 0.62
CA PHE A 102 14.83 -7.60 1.16
C PHE A 102 14.23 -7.53 2.58
N GLY A 103 13.18 -8.32 2.82
CA GLY A 103 12.45 -8.32 4.10
C GLY A 103 11.47 -7.16 4.28
N THR A 104 11.18 -6.39 3.23
CA THR A 104 10.12 -5.37 3.26
C THR A 104 8.80 -6.00 3.70
N HIS A 105 8.12 -5.32 4.63
CA HIS A 105 6.81 -5.70 5.12
C HIS A 105 5.92 -4.47 5.30
N LEU A 106 4.62 -4.68 5.12
CA LEU A 106 3.55 -3.74 5.45
C LEU A 106 2.69 -4.38 6.54
N ALA A 107 2.55 -3.70 7.67
CA ALA A 107 1.64 -4.10 8.74
C ALA A 107 0.55 -3.04 8.91
N LEU A 108 -0.71 -3.48 9.00
CA LEU A 108 -1.84 -2.63 9.39
C LEU A 108 -2.31 -3.09 10.76
N VAL A 109 -2.36 -2.18 11.72
CA VAL A 109 -2.68 -2.48 13.12
C VAL A 109 -3.91 -1.69 13.54
N LEU A 110 -4.91 -2.39 14.04
CA LEU A 110 -6.12 -1.80 14.64
C LEU A 110 -5.93 -1.68 16.16
N PHE A 111 -6.03 -0.48 16.68
CA PHE A 111 -6.00 -0.15 18.09
C PHE A 111 -7.41 0.09 18.61
N ASN A 112 -7.65 -0.29 19.87
CA ASN A 112 -8.82 0.09 20.65
C ASN A 112 -8.36 1.12 21.70
N CYS A 113 -8.74 2.37 21.50
CA CYS A 113 -8.43 3.50 22.37
C CYS A 113 -9.69 3.90 23.16
N THR A 114 -9.51 4.72 24.21
CA THR A 114 -10.63 5.16 25.07
C THR A 114 -11.72 5.93 24.32
N ASP A 115 -11.34 6.60 23.24
CA ASP A 115 -12.19 7.48 22.42
C ASP A 115 -12.57 6.86 21.06
N GLY A 116 -12.20 5.59 20.81
CA GLY A 116 -12.59 4.87 19.60
C GLY A 116 -11.51 3.96 19.03
N HIS A 117 -11.74 3.48 17.81
CA HIS A 117 -10.81 2.62 17.10
C HIS A 117 -9.95 3.41 16.12
N TYR A 118 -8.68 3.03 16.03
CA TYR A 118 -7.69 3.68 15.19
C TYR A 118 -6.86 2.66 14.42
N VAL A 119 -6.41 3.03 13.22
CA VAL A 119 -5.58 2.21 12.35
C VAL A 119 -4.26 2.92 12.11
N THR A 120 -3.16 2.20 12.27
CA THR A 120 -1.84 2.65 11.79
C THR A 120 -1.27 1.63 10.81
N ALA A 121 -0.69 2.14 9.73
CA ALA A 121 0.13 1.37 8.82
C ALA A 121 1.61 1.54 9.17
N TYR A 122 2.37 0.45 9.09
CA TYR A 122 3.81 0.43 9.26
C TYR A 122 4.44 -0.17 8.01
N VAL A 123 5.34 0.56 7.37
CA VAL A 123 6.20 0.02 6.31
C VAL A 123 7.59 -0.09 6.88
N GLN A 124 8.14 -1.31 6.90
CA GLN A 124 9.44 -1.59 7.52
C GLN A 124 9.53 -1.01 8.95
N GLU A 125 8.54 -1.36 9.79
CA GLU A 125 8.45 -0.95 11.20
C GLU A 125 8.29 0.57 11.45
N ARG A 126 8.19 1.39 10.39
CA ARG A 126 8.01 2.83 10.52
C ARG A 126 6.55 3.20 10.27
N PRO A 127 5.90 3.94 11.17
CA PRO A 127 4.53 4.38 10.97
C PRO A 127 4.46 5.29 9.74
N ILE A 128 3.43 5.11 8.92
CA ILE A 128 3.19 5.91 7.72
C ILE A 128 1.76 6.42 7.71
N LYS A 129 1.59 7.66 7.26
CA LYS A 129 0.28 8.26 7.08
C LYS A 129 -0.42 7.65 5.87
N LEU A 130 -1.56 7.01 6.12
CA LEU A 130 -2.44 6.53 5.07
C LEU A 130 -3.13 7.72 4.35
N PRO A 131 -3.34 7.64 3.02
CA PRO A 131 -4.21 8.56 2.31
C PRO A 131 -5.56 8.76 3.00
N GLY A 132 -6.09 9.98 2.99
CA GLY A 132 -7.35 10.33 3.65
C GLY A 132 -7.25 10.56 5.16
N CYS A 133 -6.14 10.19 5.81
CA CYS A 133 -5.92 10.37 7.24
C CYS A 133 -5.15 11.67 7.55
N THR A 134 -5.41 12.26 8.72
CA THR A 134 -4.73 13.51 9.16
C THR A 134 -3.29 13.25 9.61
N ASN A 135 -3.05 12.13 10.29
CA ASN A 135 -1.75 11.69 10.81
C ASN A 135 -1.64 10.15 10.72
N GLU A 136 -0.55 9.58 11.23
CA GLU A 136 -0.25 8.14 11.21
C GLU A 136 -1.23 7.29 12.04
N LEU A 137 -1.88 7.88 13.04
CA LEU A 137 -2.93 7.26 13.84
C LEU A 137 -4.31 7.60 13.25
N CYS A 138 -4.71 6.86 12.23
CA CYS A 138 -5.91 7.15 11.47
C CYS A 138 -7.17 6.71 12.23
N LYS A 139 -8.20 7.56 12.33
CA LYS A 139 -9.50 7.12 12.86
C LYS A 139 -10.07 6.02 11.98
N PHE A 140 -10.68 5.01 12.58
CA PHE A 140 -11.28 3.91 11.82
C PHE A 140 -12.38 4.39 10.85
N SER A 141 -13.06 5.50 11.17
CA SER A 141 -14.01 6.17 10.27
C SER A 141 -13.35 6.67 9.00
N ASP A 142 -12.18 7.32 9.12
CA ASP A 142 -11.45 7.92 8.01
C ASP A 142 -10.85 6.82 7.14
N PHE A 143 -10.29 5.78 7.77
CA PHE A 143 -9.85 4.56 7.10
C PHE A 143 -10.98 3.92 6.28
N THR A 144 -12.16 3.78 6.87
CA THR A 144 -13.33 3.21 6.19
C THR A 144 -13.76 4.09 5.01
N ALA A 145 -13.88 5.40 5.20
CA ALA A 145 -14.24 6.33 4.13
C ALA A 145 -13.26 6.28 2.95
N GLN A 146 -11.97 6.07 3.23
CA GLN A 146 -10.93 5.97 2.21
C GLN A 146 -10.97 4.64 1.43
N TYR A 147 -11.23 3.51 2.09
CA TYR A 147 -10.95 2.18 1.53
C TYR A 147 -12.18 1.28 1.32
N GLU A 148 -13.35 1.63 1.86
CA GLU A 148 -14.55 0.78 1.78
C GLU A 148 -15.01 0.52 0.35
N LEU A 149 -14.97 1.54 -0.52
CA LEU A 149 -15.34 1.37 -1.93
C LEU A 149 -14.43 0.34 -2.60
N PHE A 150 -13.12 0.42 -2.35
CA PHE A 150 -12.14 -0.51 -2.91
C PHE A 150 -12.27 -1.94 -2.39
N ALA A 151 -12.78 -2.12 -1.17
CA ALA A 151 -13.04 -3.41 -0.55
C ALA A 151 -14.34 -4.03 -1.10
N THR A 152 -15.39 -3.23 -1.25
CA THR A 152 -16.72 -3.70 -1.66
C THR A 152 -16.86 -3.90 -3.17
N SER A 153 -16.12 -3.13 -3.98
CA SER A 153 -16.10 -3.26 -5.45
C SER A 153 -14.99 -4.18 -5.98
N CYS A 154 -14.44 -5.08 -5.14
CA CYS A 154 -13.33 -5.94 -5.52
C CYS A 154 -13.78 -7.06 -6.45
N ASP A 155 -13.49 -6.91 -7.75
CA ASP A 155 -13.74 -7.90 -8.80
C ASP A 155 -12.44 -8.28 -9.51
N VAL A 156 -11.70 -9.24 -8.95
CA VAL A 156 -10.45 -9.71 -9.55
C VAL A 156 -10.70 -10.46 -10.85
N GLU A 157 -11.77 -11.26 -10.93
CA GLU A 157 -12.08 -12.04 -12.13
C GLU A 157 -12.36 -11.13 -13.32
N GLY A 158 -13.19 -10.10 -13.13
CA GLY A 158 -13.45 -9.09 -14.15
C GLY A 158 -12.19 -8.30 -14.53
N THR A 159 -11.36 -7.91 -13.55
CA THR A 159 -10.10 -7.20 -13.79
C THR A 159 -9.10 -8.03 -14.61
N CYS A 160 -9.07 -9.34 -14.39
CA CYS A 160 -8.13 -10.27 -15.02
C CYS A 160 -8.70 -11.01 -16.25
N ARG A 161 -9.90 -10.64 -16.70
CA ARG A 161 -10.53 -11.25 -17.87
C ARG A 161 -9.86 -10.74 -19.15
N ILE A 162 -9.24 -11.66 -19.89
CA ILE A 162 -8.64 -11.45 -21.21
C ILE A 162 -9.60 -11.95 -22.29
#